data_AF-A0A2V5YC69-F1
#
_entry.id   AF-A0A2V5YC69-F1
#
_cell.length_a   1.000
_cell.length_b   1.000
_cell.length_c   1.000
_cell.angle_alpha   90.00
_cell.angle_beta   90.00
_cell.angle_gamma   90.00
#
_symmetry.space_group_name_H-M   'P 1'
#
loop_
_entity.id
_entity.type
_entity.pdbx_description
1 polymer ?
#
loop_
_entity_poly.entity_id
_entity_poly.type
_entity_poly.pdbx_seq_one_letter_code
_entity_poly.pdbx_strand_id
1 'polypeptide(L)'
;MQRPNETQETYFARLQKEQGERLAKGLKAITGNYVMIDHGKNEYSLYAHLQPDSVRVHVGDEVKAGDVIGKLGSSGNSTEPHLHFHVCDKPDPLMCAGIPVNFSNVTIQWADLPRPIQSGDVVIAK
;
A
#
# COMPACT_ATOMS: atom_id res chain seq x y z
N MET A 1 2.05 16.18 -6.70
CA MET A 1 1.32 17.46 -6.56
C MET A 1 1.31 18.24 -7.87
N GLN A 2 0.22 18.97 -8.11
CA GLN A 2 0.06 19.88 -9.24
C GLN A 2 1.02 21.07 -9.09
N ARG A 3 1.66 21.46 -10.20
CA ARG A 3 2.59 22.61 -10.21
C ARG A 3 1.81 23.92 -10.33
N PRO A 4 2.38 25.06 -9.88
CA PRO A 4 1.78 26.37 -10.14
C PRO A 4 1.50 26.57 -11.63
N ASN A 5 0.29 27.02 -11.96
CA ASN A 5 -0.20 27.28 -13.33
C ASN A 5 -0.31 26.05 -14.26
N GLU A 6 -0.20 24.82 -13.74
CA GLU A 6 -0.44 23.60 -14.50
C GLU A 6 -1.95 23.36 -14.63
N THR A 7 -2.47 23.04 -15.82
CA THR A 7 -3.87 22.63 -15.96
C THR A 7 -4.08 21.21 -15.39
N GLN A 8 -5.31 20.85 -15.03
CA GLN A 8 -5.59 19.48 -14.55
C GLN A 8 -5.21 18.41 -15.58
N GLU A 9 -5.51 18.65 -16.86
CA GLU A 9 -5.15 17.73 -17.94
C GLU A 9 -3.63 17.52 -18.04
N THR A 10 -2.86 18.61 -18.00
CA THR A 10 -1.39 18.53 -18.03
C THR A 10 -0.84 17.82 -16.80
N TYR A 11 -1.43 18.06 -15.63
CA TYR A 11 -1.09 17.38 -14.38
C TYR A 11 -1.28 15.86 -14.49
N PHE A 12 -2.46 15.42 -14.93
CA PHE A 12 -2.77 13.99 -15.05
C PHE A 12 -1.93 13.29 -16.12
N ALA A 13 -1.73 13.92 -17.28
CA ALA A 13 -0.88 13.37 -18.34
C ALA A 13 0.57 13.19 -17.87
N ARG A 14 1.11 14.18 -17.15
CA ARG A 14 2.44 14.08 -16.56
C ARG A 14 2.51 13.01 -15.48
N LEU A 15 1.54 12.94 -14.57
CA LEU A 15 1.48 11.91 -13.55
C LEU A 15 1.47 10.51 -14.16
N GLN A 16 0.60 10.26 -15.14
CA GLN A 16 0.50 8.95 -15.79
C GLN A 16 1.83 8.53 -16.44
N LYS A 17 2.50 9.47 -17.10
CA LYS A 17 3.84 9.24 -17.66
C LYS A 17 4.88 8.93 -16.57
N GLU A 18 4.97 9.76 -15.55
CA GLU A 18 5.94 9.58 -14.45
C GLU A 18 5.71 8.25 -13.71
N GLN A 19 4.45 7.86 -13.50
CA GLN A 19 4.11 6.58 -12.87
C GLN A 19 4.46 5.39 -13.77
N GLY A 20 4.20 5.47 -15.08
CA GLY A 20 4.60 4.45 -16.04
C GLY A 20 6.11 4.27 -16.11
N GLU A 21 6.87 5.37 -16.08
CA GLU A 21 8.34 5.33 -16.04
C GLU A 21 8.87 4.66 -14.75
N ARG A 22 8.23 4.87 -13.60
CA ARG A 22 8.60 4.18 -12.35
C ARG A 22 8.22 2.70 -12.39
N LEU A 23 7.06 2.36 -12.94
CA LEU A 23 6.66 0.96 -13.16
C LEU A 23 7.70 0.21 -13.99
N ALA A 24 8.20 0.81 -15.07
CA ALA A 24 9.25 0.24 -15.91
C ALA A 24 10.61 0.04 -15.19
N LYS A 25 10.85 0.78 -14.09
CA LYS A 25 12.07 0.64 -13.25
C LYS A 25 11.95 -0.47 -12.20
N GLY A 26 10.80 -1.14 -12.12
CA GLY A 26 10.58 -2.31 -11.27
C GLY A 26 10.23 -2.00 -9.81
N LEU A 27 10.14 -3.07 -9.02
CA LEU A 27 9.55 -3.09 -7.67
C LEU A 27 9.97 -1.93 -6.78
N LYS A 28 11.28 -1.69 -6.60
CA LYS A 28 11.80 -0.66 -5.70
C LYS A 28 11.34 0.75 -6.08
N ALA A 29 11.21 1.03 -7.38
CA ALA A 29 10.74 2.33 -7.84
C ALA A 29 9.22 2.52 -7.60
N ILE A 30 8.48 1.41 -7.53
CA ILE A 30 7.04 1.39 -7.29
C ILE A 30 6.75 1.50 -5.80
N THR A 31 7.32 0.62 -4.99
CA THR A 31 7.04 0.56 -3.55
C THR A 31 7.74 1.66 -2.76
N GLY A 32 8.86 2.19 -3.27
CA GLY A 32 9.69 3.13 -2.51
C GLY A 32 10.35 2.45 -1.34
N ASN A 33 10.33 3.08 -0.16
CA ASN A 33 10.70 2.41 1.07
C ASN A 33 9.51 1.61 1.58
N TYR A 34 9.76 0.35 1.91
CA TYR A 34 8.72 -0.55 2.37
C TYR A 34 9.26 -1.50 3.43
N VAL A 35 8.35 -2.04 4.21
CA VAL A 35 8.57 -3.18 5.10
C VAL A 35 7.62 -4.29 4.66
N MET A 36 8.15 -5.51 4.57
CA MET A 36 7.35 -6.71 4.36
C MET A 36 7.48 -7.60 5.59
N ILE A 37 6.36 -8.03 6.15
CA ILE A 37 6.30 -8.88 7.34
C ILE A 37 5.81 -10.26 6.90
N ASP A 38 6.55 -11.29 7.26
CA ASP A 38 6.14 -12.70 7.13
C ASP A 38 5.37 -13.11 8.40
N HIS A 39 4.12 -13.52 8.24
CA HIS A 39 3.25 -14.00 9.33
C HIS A 39 3.27 -15.54 9.45
N GLY A 40 4.10 -16.20 8.63
CA GLY A 40 4.12 -17.63 8.44
C GLY A 40 3.00 -18.12 7.52
N LYS A 41 3.02 -19.42 7.19
CA LYS A 41 1.97 -20.10 6.39
C LYS A 41 1.68 -19.41 5.05
N ASN A 42 2.70 -18.86 4.40
CA ASN A 42 2.58 -18.11 3.16
C ASN A 42 1.69 -16.86 3.27
N GLU A 43 1.63 -16.20 4.43
CA GLU A 43 0.91 -14.93 4.60
C GLU A 43 1.91 -13.80 4.85
N TYR A 44 1.88 -12.78 4.00
CA TYR A 44 2.79 -11.65 4.08
C TYR A 44 2.03 -10.33 4.02
N SER A 45 2.40 -9.36 4.85
CA SER A 45 1.89 -7.99 4.71
C SER A 45 2.96 -7.04 4.19
N LEU A 46 2.58 -6.14 3.29
CA LEU A 46 3.42 -5.09 2.74
C LEU A 46 2.96 -3.73 3.28
N TYR A 47 3.90 -2.91 3.73
CA TYR A 47 3.72 -1.50 4.06
C TYR A 47 4.65 -0.67 3.18
N ALA A 48 4.13 -0.01 2.16
CA ALA A 48 4.91 0.74 1.16
C ALA A 48 4.73 2.25 1.27
N HIS A 49 5.52 2.99 0.48
CA HIS A 49 5.58 4.46 0.46
C HIS A 49 6.10 5.11 1.74
N LEU A 50 6.81 4.35 2.60
CA LEU A 50 7.33 4.83 3.88
C LEU A 50 8.31 5.99 3.69
N GLN A 51 8.42 6.85 4.70
CA GLN A 51 9.37 7.96 4.67
C GLN A 51 10.81 7.41 4.61
N PRO A 52 11.70 7.95 3.75
CA PRO A 52 13.13 7.64 3.79
C PRO A 52 13.71 7.80 5.20
N ASP A 53 14.63 6.89 5.56
CA ASP A 53 15.33 6.87 6.85
C ASP A 53 14.41 6.76 8.09
N SER A 54 13.16 6.31 7.90
CA SER A 54 12.19 6.16 8.99
C SER A 54 11.97 4.73 9.46
N VAL A 55 12.38 3.73 8.68
CA VAL A 55 12.23 2.31 9.00
C VAL A 55 13.01 1.99 10.26
N ARG A 56 12.37 1.31 11.22
CA ARG A 56 12.93 1.02 12.56
C ARG A 56 13.27 -0.45 12.79
N VAL A 57 13.02 -1.28 11.79
CA VAL A 57 13.20 -2.73 11.84
C VAL A 57 14.24 -3.16 10.82
N HIS A 58 14.87 -4.30 11.07
CA HIS A 58 15.87 -4.92 10.21
C HIS A 58 15.38 -6.29 9.74
N VAL A 59 16.02 -6.81 8.69
CA VAL A 59 15.75 -8.17 8.21
C VAL A 59 16.07 -9.17 9.32
N GLY A 60 15.08 -9.99 9.67
CA GLY A 60 15.18 -11.00 10.73
C GLY A 60 14.64 -10.55 12.09
N ASP A 61 14.24 -9.29 12.26
CA ASP A 61 13.57 -8.85 13.48
C ASP A 61 12.18 -9.51 13.61
N GLU A 62 11.87 -9.99 14.80
CA GLU A 62 10.51 -10.38 15.17
C GLU A 62 9.72 -9.13 15.62
N VAL A 63 8.51 -8.97 15.09
CA VAL A 63 7.63 -7.84 15.42
C VAL A 63 6.27 -8.35 15.89
N LYS A 64 5.61 -7.57 16.75
CA LYS A 64 4.23 -7.82 17.20
C LYS A 64 3.30 -6.68 16.81
N ALA A 65 2.00 -6.96 16.80
CA ALA A 65 0.99 -5.93 16.60
C ALA A 65 1.18 -4.76 17.58
N GLY A 66 1.19 -3.54 17.04
CA GLY A 66 1.43 -2.31 17.80
C GLY A 66 2.88 -1.80 17.75
N ASP A 67 3.83 -2.61 17.30
CA ASP A 67 5.21 -2.15 17.13
C ASP A 67 5.33 -1.13 15.98
N VAL A 68 6.18 -0.12 16.17
CA VAL A 68 6.43 0.92 15.16
C VAL A 68 7.49 0.42 14.18
N ILE A 69 7.09 0.08 12.97
CA ILE A 69 7.98 -0.39 11.90
C ILE A 69 8.58 0.74 11.03
N GLY A 70 7.94 1.91 11.02
CA GLY A 70 8.37 3.06 10.22
C GLY A 70 7.41 4.24 10.31
N LYS A 71 7.68 5.32 9.55
CA LYS A 71 6.78 6.47 9.42
C LYS A 71 6.13 6.50 8.03
N LEU A 72 4.87 6.95 7.99
CA LEU A 72 4.18 7.25 6.74
C LEU A 72 4.98 8.27 5.92
N GLY A 73 5.04 8.07 4.61
CA GLY A 73 5.72 8.97 3.70
C GLY A 73 4.99 9.07 2.36
N SER A 74 5.77 9.41 1.32
CA SER A 74 5.32 9.47 -0.07
C SER A 74 6.47 9.05 -1.00
N SER A 75 7.21 8.00 -0.61
CA SER A 75 8.31 7.46 -1.43
C SER A 75 7.81 6.51 -2.53
N GLY A 76 8.64 6.27 -3.55
CA GLY A 76 8.28 5.38 -4.66
C GLY A 76 7.30 6.01 -5.64
N ASN A 77 6.29 5.25 -6.05
CA ASN A 77 5.30 5.66 -7.04
C ASN A 77 4.03 6.27 -6.41
N SER A 78 4.23 7.02 -5.33
CA SER A 78 3.18 7.72 -4.58
C SER A 78 2.99 9.15 -5.11
N THR A 79 1.75 9.62 -5.19
CA THR A 79 1.42 10.99 -5.64
C THR A 79 1.21 11.98 -4.49
N GLU A 80 0.88 11.46 -3.31
CA GLU A 80 0.59 12.19 -2.08
C GLU A 80 0.86 11.29 -0.85
N PRO A 81 1.08 11.84 0.35
CA PRO A 81 1.37 11.03 1.53
C PRO A 81 0.22 10.07 1.87
N HIS A 82 0.49 8.77 1.76
CA HIS A 82 -0.44 7.70 2.12
C HIS A 82 0.31 6.41 2.41
N LEU A 83 -0.37 5.45 3.03
CA LEU A 83 0.12 4.08 3.20
C LEU A 83 -0.48 3.20 2.11
N HIS A 84 0.36 2.58 1.29
CA HIS A 84 -0.06 1.41 0.51
C HIS A 84 0.12 0.17 1.38
N PHE A 85 -0.98 -0.54 1.64
CA PHE A 85 -1.01 -1.73 2.46
C PHE A 85 -1.76 -2.84 1.74
N HIS A 86 -1.17 -4.04 1.73
CA HIS A 86 -1.87 -5.26 1.33
C HIS A 86 -1.34 -6.46 2.10
N VAL A 87 -2.11 -7.55 2.06
CA VAL A 87 -1.68 -8.88 2.50
C VAL A 87 -1.74 -9.82 1.30
N CYS A 88 -0.75 -10.70 1.16
CA CYS A 88 -0.67 -11.62 0.03
C CYS A 88 0.10 -12.91 0.32
N ASP A 89 0.04 -13.84 -0.64
CA ASP A 89 0.41 -15.25 -0.48
C ASP A 89 1.90 -15.58 -0.65
N LYS A 90 2.75 -14.60 -1.00
CA LYS A 90 4.19 -14.81 -1.25
C LYS A 90 4.97 -13.49 -1.16
N PRO A 91 6.30 -13.52 -0.97
CA PRO A 91 7.13 -12.33 -0.84
C PRO A 91 7.44 -11.65 -2.19
N ASP A 92 6.42 -11.49 -3.04
CA ASP A 92 6.49 -10.79 -4.33
C ASP A 92 5.36 -9.76 -4.42
N PRO A 93 5.59 -8.51 -3.97
CA PRO A 93 4.55 -7.48 -3.89
C PRO A 93 3.86 -7.12 -5.22
N LEU A 94 4.44 -7.50 -6.37
CA LEU A 94 3.85 -7.21 -7.68
C LEU A 94 3.05 -8.38 -8.24
N MET A 95 3.41 -9.61 -7.88
CA MET A 95 2.84 -10.83 -8.47
C MET A 95 2.14 -11.74 -7.45
N CYS A 96 2.06 -11.33 -6.19
CA CYS A 96 1.36 -12.06 -5.14
C CYS A 96 -0.17 -11.99 -5.29
N ALA A 97 -0.83 -13.09 -4.93
CA ALA A 97 -2.29 -13.13 -4.85
C ALA A 97 -2.72 -12.47 -3.53
N GLY A 98 -3.62 -11.50 -3.63
CA GLY A 98 -4.15 -10.81 -2.46
C GLY A 98 -4.91 -11.75 -1.53
N ILE A 99 -4.65 -11.64 -0.24
CA ILE A 99 -5.38 -12.34 0.82
C ILE A 99 -6.37 -11.35 1.46
N PRO A 100 -7.63 -11.75 1.73
CA PRO A 100 -8.60 -10.88 2.39
C PRO A 100 -8.13 -10.40 3.77
N VAL A 101 -8.33 -9.12 4.06
CA VAL A 101 -7.99 -8.50 5.34
C VAL A 101 -9.25 -8.08 6.08
N ASN A 102 -9.32 -8.41 7.36
CA ASN A 102 -10.36 -7.92 8.27
C ASN A 102 -9.77 -6.86 9.19
N PHE A 103 -10.36 -5.68 9.21
CA PHE A 103 -10.01 -4.64 10.16
C PHE A 103 -10.96 -4.71 11.37
N SER A 104 -10.39 -4.63 12.56
CA SER A 104 -11.15 -4.44 13.80
C SER A 104 -10.82 -3.08 14.38
N ASN A 105 -11.70 -2.56 15.25
CA ASN A 105 -11.50 -1.27 15.94
C ASN A 105 -11.31 -0.08 14.98
N VAL A 106 -12.01 -0.10 13.85
CA VAL A 106 -12.06 1.00 12.87
C VAL A 106 -13.44 1.65 12.90
N THR A 107 -13.48 2.98 13.01
CA THR A 107 -14.66 3.77 12.73
C THR A 107 -14.57 4.25 11.29
N ILE A 108 -15.32 3.63 10.40
CA ILE A 108 -15.42 4.11 9.03
C ILE A 108 -16.55 5.15 9.03
N GLN A 109 -16.18 6.42 9.03
CA GLN A 109 -17.12 7.49 8.72
C GLN A 109 -17.66 7.15 7.32
N TRP A 110 -18.98 6.92 7.18
CA TRP A 110 -19.66 6.44 5.95
C TRP A 110 -19.62 4.94 5.62
N ALA A 111 -19.16 4.04 6.51
CA ALA A 111 -19.55 2.63 6.35
C ALA A 111 -21.03 2.45 6.71
N ASP A 112 -21.68 1.57 5.96
CA ASP A 112 -23.01 1.02 6.24
C ASP A 112 -24.21 1.96 6.02
N LEU A 113 -24.27 2.59 4.84
CA LEU A 113 -25.57 2.73 4.18
C LEU A 113 -25.86 1.43 3.40
N PRO A 114 -27.13 0.99 3.28
CA PRO A 114 -27.47 -0.12 2.40
C PRO A 114 -26.93 0.18 1.00
N ARG A 115 -25.95 -0.60 0.56
CA ARG A 115 -25.35 -0.46 -0.77
C ARG A 115 -25.31 -1.81 -1.47
N PRO A 116 -25.34 -1.83 -2.82
CA PRO A 116 -25.07 -3.03 -3.58
C PRO A 116 -23.70 -3.62 -3.23
N ILE A 117 -23.54 -4.93 -3.47
CA ILE A 117 -22.26 -5.63 -3.37
C ILE A 117 -21.26 -4.97 -4.34
N GLN A 118 -20.05 -4.71 -3.86
CA GLN A 118 -18.94 -4.13 -4.61
C GLN A 118 -17.75 -5.08 -4.65
N SER A 119 -16.84 -4.85 -5.59
CA SER A 119 -15.56 -5.57 -5.66
C SER A 119 -14.81 -5.42 -4.34
N GLY A 120 -14.44 -6.55 -3.71
CA GLY A 120 -13.77 -6.61 -2.41
C GLY A 120 -14.68 -6.99 -1.24
N ASP A 121 -16.01 -6.98 -1.42
CA ASP A 121 -16.93 -7.51 -0.41
C ASP A 121 -16.78 -9.03 -0.29
N VAL A 122 -16.73 -9.53 0.95
CA VAL A 122 -16.69 -10.96 1.24
C VAL A 122 -18.11 -11.45 1.49
N VAL A 123 -18.58 -12.38 0.65
CA VAL A 123 -19.86 -13.08 0.85
C VAL A 123 -19.57 -14.44 1.44
N ILE A 124 -20.19 -14.75 2.58
CA ILE A 124 -20.06 -16.05 3.23
C ILE A 124 -21.21 -16.95 2.78
N ALA A 125 -20.89 -18.03 2.09
CA ALA A 125 -21.86 -19.08 1.79
C ALA A 125 -22.14 -19.92 3.06
N LYS A 126 -23.39 -20.34 3.24
CA LYS A 126 -23.79 -21.32 4.25
C LYS A 126 -23.85 -22.72 3.65
#